data_AF-A0A952H0T6-F1
#
_entry.id   AF-A0A952H0T6-F1
#
_cell.length_a   1.000
_cell.length_b   1.000
_cell.length_c   1.000
_cell.angle_alpha   90.00
_cell.angle_beta   90.00
_cell.angle_gamma   90.00
#
_symmetry.space_group_name_H-M   'P 1'
#
loop_
_entity.id
_entity.type
_entity.pdbx_description
1 polymer ?
#
loop_
_entity_poly.entity_id
_entity_poly.type
_entity_poly.pdbx_seq_one_letter_code
_entity_poly.pdbx_strand_id
1 'polypeptide(L)'
;MSASAELAYWADGQRIPREDFYALACDPARSIVVEACAGAGKTWMLVSRILRALLEEGESACEPHEILAITFTKKAAGEMRERLDQWLEQFAERSPEELVRELVIRGVEPDAARAAVPRLQGLYRRLLEGGRPVQFRTFHAWFAGLLRNAPLAVLRELGLPANYELLEDDAEARSRTWRPFFQAVTADKEALADYYAVVATYGRSQTAKALGEALTRRVEFS
;
A
#
# COMPACT_ATOMS: atom_id res chain seq x y z
N MET A 1 17.68 24.81 31.53
CA MET A 1 17.95 25.61 30.33
C MET A 1 17.23 24.94 29.18
N SER A 2 16.08 25.48 28.77
CA SER A 2 15.31 24.98 27.62
C SER A 2 16.14 25.25 26.37
N ALA A 3 16.62 24.19 25.71
CA ALA A 3 17.13 24.32 24.36
C ALA A 3 15.96 24.81 23.50
N SER A 4 16.11 25.98 22.88
CA SER A 4 15.14 26.50 21.92
C SER A 4 14.88 25.41 20.87
N ALA A 5 13.68 24.84 20.86
CA ALA A 5 13.33 23.80 19.92
C ALA A 5 13.45 24.36 18.49
N GLU A 6 14.34 23.77 17.69
CA GLU A 6 14.57 24.22 16.32
C GLU A 6 13.35 23.89 15.47
N LEU A 7 12.69 24.93 14.95
CA LEU A 7 11.49 24.79 14.12
C LEU A 7 11.86 24.30 12.72
N ALA A 8 12.09 23.01 12.54
CA ALA A 8 12.58 22.43 11.28
C ALA A 8 11.49 21.85 10.36
N TYR A 9 10.25 21.73 10.84
CA TYR A 9 9.15 21.04 10.15
C TYR A 9 7.95 21.98 9.93
N TRP A 10 7.00 21.54 9.10
CA TRP A 10 5.76 22.25 8.83
C TRP A 10 4.56 21.37 9.15
N ALA A 11 3.53 21.95 9.76
CA ALA A 11 2.19 21.37 9.87
C ALA A 11 1.15 22.47 9.59
N ASP A 12 0.26 22.23 8.63
CA ASP A 12 -0.83 23.14 8.24
C ASP A 12 -0.37 24.60 8.04
N GLY A 13 0.79 24.79 7.42
CA GLY A 13 1.37 26.11 7.12
C GLY A 13 2.12 26.77 8.28
N GLN A 14 2.23 26.13 9.44
CA GLN A 14 2.99 26.62 10.59
C GLN A 14 4.29 25.85 10.78
N ARG A 15 5.37 26.55 11.14
CA ARG A 15 6.64 25.90 11.48
C ARG A 15 6.56 25.30 12.88
N ILE A 16 6.89 24.03 13.00
CA ILE A 16 6.84 23.27 14.25
C ILE A 16 8.19 22.60 14.57
N PRO A 17 8.44 22.30 15.85
CA PRO A 17 9.53 21.45 16.27
C PRO A 17 9.47 20.04 15.67
N ARG A 18 10.59 19.32 15.73
CA ARG A 18 10.71 17.94 15.26
C ARG A 18 9.82 16.98 16.05
N GLU A 19 9.82 17.14 17.36
CA GLU A 19 9.05 16.35 18.31
C GLU A 19 7.55 16.41 18.00
N ASP A 20 7.01 17.62 17.81
CA ASP A 20 5.61 17.86 17.47
C ASP A 20 5.25 17.23 16.13
N PHE A 21 6.16 17.31 15.15
CA PHE A 21 5.95 16.68 13.84
C PHE A 21 5.80 15.17 13.96
N TYR A 22 6.66 14.49 14.72
CA TYR A 22 6.53 13.04 14.92
C TYR A 22 5.37 12.64 15.84
N ALA A 23 5.01 13.47 16.81
CA ALA A 23 3.81 13.30 17.61
C ALA A 23 2.56 13.26 16.72
N LEU A 24 2.42 14.23 15.81
CA LEU A 24 1.34 14.27 14.83
C LEU A 24 1.43 13.12 13.82
N ALA A 25 2.61 12.91 13.22
CA ALA A 25 2.74 12.00 12.09
C ALA A 25 2.61 10.52 12.49
N CYS A 26 3.04 10.16 13.70
CA CYS A 26 2.95 8.79 14.19
C CYS A 26 1.66 8.50 14.96
N ASP A 27 0.79 9.50 15.22
CA ASP A 27 -0.47 9.33 15.97
C ASP A 27 -1.54 8.60 15.14
N PRO A 28 -1.86 7.33 15.46
CA PRO A 28 -2.79 6.52 14.67
C PRO A 28 -4.22 7.07 14.65
N ALA A 29 -4.62 7.89 15.63
CA ALA A 29 -5.96 8.46 15.73
C ALA A 29 -6.24 9.58 14.72
N ARG A 30 -5.22 10.06 13.99
CA ARG A 30 -5.34 11.20 13.06
C ARG A 30 -5.27 10.77 11.60
N SER A 31 -6.12 11.32 10.74
CA SER A 31 -5.87 11.27 9.30
C SER A 31 -4.83 12.33 8.93
N ILE A 32 -3.71 11.91 8.36
CA ILE A 32 -2.59 12.80 8.04
C ILE A 32 -2.10 12.57 6.61
N VAL A 33 -1.58 13.64 6.01
CA VAL A 33 -0.79 13.57 4.78
C VAL A 33 0.62 14.05 5.12
N VAL A 34 1.63 13.26 4.76
CA VAL A 34 3.03 13.60 5.02
C VAL A 34 3.74 13.81 3.69
N GLU A 35 4.10 15.06 3.42
CA GLU A 35 4.96 15.42 2.30
C GLU A 35 6.42 15.38 2.73
N ALA A 36 7.21 14.52 2.11
CA ALA A 36 8.62 14.39 2.46
C ALA A 36 9.47 13.90 1.28
N CYS A 37 10.67 14.47 1.13
CA CYS A 37 11.65 14.08 0.11
C CYS A 37 12.12 12.62 0.26
N ALA A 38 12.78 12.10 -0.77
CA ALA A 38 13.49 10.82 -0.67
C ALA A 38 14.51 10.87 0.50
N GLY A 39 14.65 9.77 1.23
CA GLY A 39 15.56 9.69 2.39
C GLY A 39 15.06 10.34 3.69
N ALA A 40 13.94 11.06 3.70
CA ALA A 40 13.41 11.76 4.89
C ALA A 40 12.81 10.84 5.98
N GLY A 41 13.01 9.52 5.90
CA GLY A 41 12.54 8.58 6.92
C GLY A 41 11.04 8.20 6.86
N LYS A 42 10.35 8.41 5.73
CA LYS A 42 8.93 8.05 5.55
C LYS A 42 8.59 6.63 5.99
N THR A 43 9.42 5.65 5.60
CA THR A 43 9.24 4.24 5.97
C THR A 43 9.35 4.04 7.49
N TRP A 44 10.31 4.71 8.15
CA TRP A 44 10.44 4.66 9.61
C TRP A 44 9.17 5.20 10.27
N MET A 45 8.66 6.35 9.80
CA MET A 45 7.47 6.98 10.34
C MET A 45 6.22 6.13 10.17
N LEU A 46 6.03 5.53 8.99
CA LEU A 46 4.88 4.65 8.73
C LEU A 46 4.91 3.40 9.63
N VAL A 47 6.08 2.78 9.81
CA VAL A 47 6.22 1.63 10.73
C VAL A 47 6.06 2.06 12.19
N SER A 48 6.55 3.24 12.59
CA SER A 48 6.33 3.82 13.92
C SER A 48 4.86 4.07 14.21
N ARG A 49 4.10 4.52 13.22
CA ARG A 49 2.65 4.69 13.30
C ARG A 49 1.92 3.37 13.48
N ILE A 50 2.31 2.32 12.74
CA ILE A 50 1.77 0.96 12.90
C ILE A 50 2.07 0.42 14.30
N LEU A 51 3.31 0.60 14.78
CA LEU A 51 3.68 0.20 16.14
C LEU A 51 2.81 0.88 17.20
N ARG A 52 2.56 2.19 17.06
CA ARG A 52 1.66 2.92 17.97
C ARG A 52 0.23 2.39 17.91
N ALA A 53 -0.30 2.14 16.72
CA ALA A 53 -1.64 1.56 16.55
C ALA A 53 -1.79 0.20 17.28
N LEU A 54 -0.77 -0.65 17.23
CA LEU A 54 -0.72 -1.93 17.95
C LEU A 54 -0.66 -1.80 19.47
N LEU A 55 -0.37 -0.60 19.97
CA LEU A 55 -0.31 -0.30 21.39
C LEU A 55 -1.56 0.41 21.89
N GLU A 56 -2.52 0.79 21.03
CA GLU A 56 -3.76 1.44 21.47
C GLU A 56 -4.59 0.53 22.42
N GLU A 57 -5.41 1.16 23.25
CA GLU A 57 -6.20 0.51 24.30
C GLU A 57 -7.68 0.95 24.22
N GLY A 58 -8.56 0.18 24.87
CA GLY A 58 -9.98 0.51 24.96
C GLY A 58 -10.68 0.51 23.60
N GLU A 59 -11.49 1.52 23.34
CA GLU A 59 -12.25 1.65 22.08
C GLU A 59 -11.37 1.88 20.85
N SER A 60 -10.13 2.34 21.06
CA SER A 60 -9.14 2.57 19.99
C SER A 60 -8.25 1.36 19.72
N ALA A 61 -8.36 0.29 20.52
CA ALA A 61 -7.57 -0.92 20.32
C ALA A 61 -7.93 -1.57 18.98
N CYS A 62 -6.91 -2.05 18.26
CA CYS A 62 -7.09 -2.81 17.03
C CYS A 62 -6.25 -4.10 17.05
N GLU A 63 -6.75 -5.11 16.38
CA GLU A 63 -6.02 -6.34 16.13
C GLU A 63 -5.01 -6.14 14.99
N PRO A 64 -3.85 -6.83 15.00
CA PRO A 64 -2.81 -6.58 14.00
C PRO A 64 -3.31 -6.70 12.55
N HIS A 65 -4.20 -7.66 12.27
CA HIS A 65 -4.76 -7.89 10.94
C HIS A 65 -5.78 -6.84 10.47
N GLU A 66 -6.22 -5.95 11.36
CA GLU A 66 -7.07 -4.80 11.02
C GLU A 66 -6.24 -3.63 10.48
N ILE A 67 -4.91 -3.66 10.67
CA ILE A 67 -3.99 -2.67 10.13
C ILE A 67 -3.58 -3.06 8.71
N LEU A 68 -3.92 -2.19 7.75
CA LEU A 68 -3.56 -2.32 6.34
C LEU A 68 -2.53 -1.26 5.92
N ALA A 69 -1.33 -1.71 5.58
CA ALA A 69 -0.27 -0.88 5.03
C ALA A 69 -0.07 -1.20 3.54
N ILE A 70 -0.41 -0.25 2.66
CA ILE A 70 -0.37 -0.43 1.20
C ILE A 70 0.82 0.33 0.60
N THR A 71 1.49 -0.27 -0.38
CA THR A 71 2.57 0.37 -1.15
C THR A 71 2.55 -0.06 -2.63
N PHE A 72 3.44 0.48 -3.44
CA PHE A 72 3.51 0.18 -4.88
C PHE A 72 4.23 -1.14 -5.17
N THR A 73 5.24 -1.51 -4.38
CA THR A 73 6.12 -2.64 -4.69
C THR A 73 6.09 -3.72 -3.61
N LYS A 74 6.20 -4.99 -4.04
CA LYS A 74 6.32 -6.13 -3.11
C LYS A 74 7.55 -5.98 -2.20
N LYS A 75 8.64 -5.42 -2.73
CA LYS A 75 9.87 -5.14 -1.97
C LYS A 75 9.64 -4.17 -0.81
N ALA A 76 9.00 -3.02 -1.06
CA ALA A 76 8.71 -2.06 0.01
C ALA A 76 7.77 -2.63 1.07
N ALA A 77 6.79 -3.47 0.67
CA ALA A 77 5.93 -4.16 1.62
C ALA A 77 6.71 -5.13 2.52
N GLY A 78 7.65 -5.87 1.92
CA GLY A 78 8.58 -6.74 2.65
C GLY A 78 9.48 -5.98 3.62
N GLU A 79 10.12 -4.88 3.16
CA GLU A 79 10.99 -4.04 4.00
C GLU A 79 10.25 -3.46 5.22
N MET A 80 8.99 -3.04 5.06
CA MET A 80 8.19 -2.54 6.18
C MET A 80 7.85 -3.63 7.20
N ARG A 81 7.51 -4.83 6.72
CA ARG A 81 7.25 -6.00 7.56
C ARG A 81 8.49 -6.37 8.37
N GLU A 82 9.61 -6.58 7.67
CA GLU A 82 10.88 -6.95 8.28
C GLU A 82 11.30 -5.94 9.36
N ARG A 83 11.14 -4.63 9.08
CA ARG A 83 11.45 -3.59 10.05
C ARG A 83 10.57 -3.66 11.30
N LEU A 84 9.27 -3.89 11.15
CA LEU A 84 8.38 -4.04 12.31
C LEU A 84 8.80 -5.26 13.14
N ASP A 85 9.02 -6.40 12.49
CA ASP A 85 9.38 -7.65 13.16
C ASP A 85 10.71 -7.50 13.92
N GLN A 86 11.73 -6.92 13.30
CA GLN A 86 13.02 -6.62 13.94
C GLN A 86 12.89 -5.70 15.16
N TRP A 87 12.02 -4.68 15.09
CA TRP A 87 11.79 -3.80 16.23
C TRP A 87 11.12 -4.53 17.38
N LEU A 88 10.09 -5.31 17.09
CA LEU A 88 9.35 -6.05 18.10
C LEU A 88 10.23 -7.09 18.81
N GLU A 89 11.06 -7.81 18.06
CA GLU A 89 12.06 -8.73 18.59
C GLU A 89 13.03 -8.00 19.53
N GLN A 90 13.62 -6.89 19.09
CA GLN A 90 14.53 -6.10 19.92
C GLN A 90 13.84 -5.54 21.18
N PHE A 91 12.61 -5.07 21.04
CA PHE A 91 11.88 -4.44 22.16
C PHE A 91 11.46 -5.44 23.24
N ALA A 92 11.36 -6.73 22.91
CA ALA A 92 11.09 -7.76 23.91
C ALA A 92 12.21 -7.88 24.97
N GLU A 93 13.45 -7.54 24.60
CA GLU A 93 14.65 -7.75 25.42
C GLU A 93 15.23 -6.46 26.04
N ARG A 94 14.75 -5.28 25.61
CA ARG A 94 15.27 -3.98 26.07
C ARG A 94 14.80 -3.58 27.47
N SER A 95 15.55 -2.67 28.09
CA SER A 95 15.19 -2.12 29.40
C SER A 95 13.94 -1.21 29.30
N PRO A 96 13.16 -1.07 30.38
CA PRO A 96 12.03 -0.13 30.42
C PRO A 96 12.40 1.31 30.01
N GLU A 97 13.58 1.79 30.42
CA GLU A 97 14.07 3.14 30.10
C GLU A 97 14.37 3.29 28.62
N GLU A 98 14.89 2.24 27.97
CA GLU A 98 15.11 2.21 26.53
C GLU A 98 13.78 2.21 25.77
N LEU A 99 12.81 1.42 26.22
CA LEU A 99 11.47 1.36 25.61
C LEU A 99 10.72 2.68 25.73
N VAL A 100 10.83 3.38 26.86
CA VAL A 100 10.29 4.73 27.01
C VAL A 100 10.92 5.68 25.98
N ARG A 101 12.25 5.64 25.81
CA ARG A 101 12.93 6.46 24.79
C ARG A 101 12.43 6.15 23.38
N GLU A 102 12.27 4.87 23.05
CA GLU A 102 11.74 4.43 21.75
C GLU A 102 10.30 4.93 21.50
N LEU A 103 9.46 4.95 22.51
CA LEU A 103 8.09 5.48 22.39
C LEU A 103 8.08 7.01 22.28
N VAL A 104 8.90 7.71 23.07
CA VAL A 104 9.01 9.17 23.05
C VAL A 104 9.52 9.70 21.71
N ILE A 105 10.52 9.06 21.09
CA ILE A 105 10.97 9.48 19.74
C ILE A 105 9.89 9.28 18.66
N ARG A 106 8.87 8.45 18.93
CA ARG A 106 7.69 8.24 18.08
C ARG A 106 6.52 9.13 18.47
N GLY A 107 6.77 10.10 19.35
CA GLY A 107 5.82 11.12 19.76
C GLY A 107 4.73 10.61 20.69
N VAL A 108 5.05 9.61 21.54
CA VAL A 108 4.23 9.22 22.68
C VAL A 108 4.68 10.04 23.89
N GLU A 109 3.73 10.65 24.60
CA GLU A 109 4.02 11.43 25.81
C GLU A 109 4.74 10.59 26.88
N PRO A 110 5.70 11.14 27.66
CA PRO A 110 6.54 10.36 28.56
C PRO A 110 5.79 9.49 29.59
N ASP A 111 4.67 9.97 30.14
CA ASP A 111 3.85 9.20 31.09
C ASP A 111 3.09 8.07 30.39
N ALA A 112 2.51 8.34 29.21
CA ALA A 112 1.87 7.32 28.40
C ALA A 112 2.88 6.27 27.91
N ALA A 113 4.10 6.69 27.56
CA ALA A 113 5.20 5.82 27.17
C ALA A 113 5.57 4.87 28.32
N ARG A 114 5.73 5.39 29.56
CA ARG A 114 5.96 4.57 30.76
C ARG A 114 4.85 3.54 30.96
N ALA A 115 3.59 3.94 30.83
CA ALA A 115 2.44 3.04 30.96
C ALA A 115 2.36 1.98 29.83
N ALA A 116 2.87 2.28 28.64
CA ALA A 116 2.84 1.36 27.50
C ALA A 116 3.99 0.34 27.49
N VAL A 117 5.04 0.52 28.29
CA VAL A 117 6.22 -0.38 28.32
C VAL A 117 5.84 -1.87 28.45
N PRO A 118 5.00 -2.31 29.40
CA PRO A 118 4.69 -3.74 29.54
C PRO A 118 4.01 -4.32 28.29
N ARG A 119 3.18 -3.50 27.61
CA ARG A 119 2.52 -3.90 26.37
C ARG A 119 3.51 -4.01 25.23
N LEU A 120 4.38 -3.01 25.06
CA LEU A 120 5.41 -3.02 24.03
C LEU A 120 6.35 -4.22 24.18
N GLN A 121 6.79 -4.50 25.40
CA GLN A 121 7.68 -5.63 25.69
C GLN A 121 7.00 -6.99 25.44
N GLY A 122 5.70 -7.10 25.73
CA GLY A 122 4.90 -8.30 25.46
C GLY A 122 4.36 -8.41 24.02
N LEU A 123 4.52 -7.36 23.20
CA LEU A 123 3.84 -7.25 21.91
C LEU A 123 4.31 -8.33 20.93
N TYR A 124 5.62 -8.61 20.88
CA TYR A 124 6.18 -9.61 19.98
C TYR A 124 5.58 -11.00 20.22
N ARG A 125 5.56 -11.44 21.48
CA ARG A 125 4.94 -12.71 21.87
C ARG A 125 3.46 -12.76 21.48
N ARG A 126 2.71 -11.70 21.78
CA ARG A 126 1.28 -11.60 21.43
C ARG A 126 1.05 -11.76 19.93
N LEU A 127 1.89 -11.16 19.10
CA LEU A 127 1.78 -11.25 17.64
C LEU A 127 2.12 -12.66 17.12
N LEU A 128 3.12 -13.33 17.72
CA LEU A 128 3.45 -14.71 17.39
C LEU A 128 2.32 -15.68 17.77
N GLU A 129 1.66 -15.46 18.91
CA GLU A 129 0.54 -16.28 19.38
C GLU A 129 -0.76 -16.02 18.58
N GLY A 130 -1.02 -14.77 18.18
CA GLY A 130 -2.26 -14.39 17.50
C GLY A 130 -2.38 -14.93 16.06
N GLY A 131 -1.28 -15.32 15.42
CA GLY A 131 -1.25 -15.97 14.10
C GLY A 131 -1.80 -15.14 12.92
N ARG A 132 -2.25 -13.91 13.17
CA ARG A 132 -2.82 -13.00 12.16
C ARG A 132 -2.02 -11.68 12.16
N PRO A 133 -1.00 -11.56 11.29
CA PRO A 133 -0.11 -10.41 11.30
C PRO A 133 -0.71 -9.17 10.62
N VAL A 134 -0.03 -8.04 10.79
CA VAL A 134 -0.26 -6.81 10.03
C VAL A 134 -0.24 -7.05 8.52
N GLN A 135 -1.20 -6.43 7.82
CA GLN A 135 -1.37 -6.59 6.38
C GLN A 135 -0.52 -5.59 5.61
N PHE A 136 0.74 -5.95 5.37
CA PHE A 136 1.59 -5.26 4.38
C PHE A 136 1.30 -5.79 2.97
N ARG A 137 0.72 -4.96 2.10
CA ARG A 137 0.26 -5.36 0.77
C ARG A 137 0.69 -4.36 -0.30
N THR A 138 0.69 -4.79 -1.57
CA THR A 138 0.63 -3.85 -2.69
C THR A 138 -0.81 -3.49 -3.02
N PHE A 139 -1.04 -2.40 -3.75
CA PHE A 139 -2.37 -2.07 -4.27
C PHE A 139 -3.02 -3.26 -4.99
N HIS A 140 -2.31 -3.86 -5.95
CA HIS A 140 -2.79 -5.04 -6.69
C HIS A 140 -3.13 -6.22 -5.78
N ALA A 141 -2.28 -6.53 -4.80
CA ALA A 141 -2.50 -7.65 -3.89
C ALA A 141 -3.72 -7.40 -2.96
N TRP A 142 -3.93 -6.15 -2.54
CA TRP A 142 -5.09 -5.79 -1.75
C TRP A 142 -6.39 -5.85 -2.57
N PHE A 143 -6.42 -5.26 -3.77
CA PHE A 143 -7.59 -5.33 -4.65
C PHE A 143 -7.95 -6.76 -5.03
N ALA A 144 -6.95 -7.58 -5.37
CA ALA A 144 -7.17 -9.00 -5.62
C ALA A 144 -7.69 -9.73 -4.37
N GLY A 145 -7.24 -9.35 -3.17
CA GLY A 145 -7.76 -9.86 -1.91
C GLY A 145 -9.22 -9.46 -1.66
N LEU A 146 -9.58 -8.21 -1.94
CA LEU A 146 -10.96 -7.72 -1.82
C LEU A 146 -11.90 -8.50 -2.74
N LEU A 147 -11.54 -8.63 -4.02
CA LEU A 147 -12.36 -9.35 -5.00
C LEU A 147 -12.56 -10.82 -4.62
N ARG A 148 -11.51 -11.48 -4.11
CA ARG A 148 -11.56 -12.89 -3.71
C ARG A 148 -12.50 -13.14 -2.53
N ASN A 149 -12.61 -12.17 -1.63
CA ASN A 149 -13.43 -12.28 -0.42
C ASN A 149 -14.76 -11.50 -0.54
N ALA A 150 -15.06 -10.92 -1.70
CA ALA A 150 -16.27 -10.17 -1.92
C ALA A 150 -17.50 -11.10 -1.87
N PRO A 151 -18.62 -10.67 -1.26
CA PRO A 151 -19.86 -11.43 -1.32
C PRO A 151 -20.31 -11.67 -2.77
N LEU A 152 -20.75 -12.89 -3.08
CA LEU A 152 -21.21 -13.26 -4.43
C LEU A 152 -22.31 -12.34 -4.97
N ALA A 153 -23.18 -11.83 -4.09
CA ALA A 153 -24.23 -10.89 -4.48
C ALA A 153 -23.64 -9.59 -5.06
N VAL A 154 -22.58 -9.05 -4.44
CA VAL A 154 -21.88 -7.84 -4.90
C VAL A 154 -21.18 -8.11 -6.24
N LEU A 155 -20.50 -9.26 -6.37
CA LEU A 155 -19.86 -9.63 -7.63
C LEU A 155 -20.89 -9.72 -8.78
N ARG A 156 -22.06 -10.33 -8.51
CA ARG A 156 -23.15 -10.44 -9.48
C ARG A 156 -23.72 -9.07 -9.88
N GLU A 157 -23.95 -8.18 -8.91
CA GLU A 157 -24.44 -6.82 -9.16
C GLU A 157 -23.46 -6.02 -10.04
N LEU A 158 -22.16 -6.19 -9.80
CA LEU A 158 -21.09 -5.56 -10.59
C LEU A 158 -20.80 -6.27 -11.92
N GLY A 159 -21.50 -7.37 -12.25
CA GLY A 159 -21.24 -8.16 -13.46
C GLY A 159 -19.88 -8.87 -13.46
N LEU A 160 -19.27 -9.07 -12.30
CA LEU A 160 -17.97 -9.73 -12.13
C LEU A 160 -18.14 -11.25 -11.94
N PRO A 161 -17.21 -12.07 -12.46
CA PRO A 161 -17.28 -13.51 -12.30
C PRO A 161 -17.00 -13.93 -10.85
N ALA A 162 -17.74 -14.94 -10.38
CA ALA A 162 -17.53 -15.53 -9.04
C ALA A 162 -16.18 -16.26 -8.91
N ASN A 163 -15.77 -16.93 -9.98
CA ASN A 163 -14.47 -17.58 -10.09
C ASN A 163 -13.66 -16.82 -11.12
N TYR A 164 -12.49 -16.34 -10.73
CA TYR A 164 -11.55 -15.69 -11.64
C TYR A 164 -10.14 -16.21 -11.41
N GLU A 165 -9.38 -16.23 -12.49
CA GLU A 165 -7.95 -16.45 -12.46
C GLU A 165 -7.28 -15.09 -12.69
N LEU A 166 -6.36 -14.72 -11.80
CA LEU A 166 -5.57 -13.51 -11.99
C LEU A 166 -4.48 -13.82 -13.01
N LEU A 167 -4.58 -13.21 -14.19
CA LEU A 167 -3.51 -13.26 -15.18
C LEU A 167 -2.38 -12.33 -14.73
N GLU A 168 -1.21 -12.88 -14.38
CA GLU A 168 -0.01 -12.07 -14.07
C GLU A 168 0.61 -11.47 -15.33
N ASP A 169 0.38 -12.11 -16.48
CA ASP A 169 0.77 -11.65 -17.82
C ASP A 169 -0.48 -11.53 -18.69
N ASP A 170 -0.70 -10.34 -19.25
CA ASP A 170 -1.85 -10.07 -20.11
C ASP A 170 -1.65 -10.57 -21.55
N ALA A 171 -0.47 -11.10 -21.91
CA ALA A 171 -0.16 -11.61 -23.24
C ALA A 171 -1.16 -12.68 -23.72
N GLU A 172 -1.60 -13.57 -22.83
CA GLU A 172 -2.62 -14.57 -23.16
C GLU A 172 -3.97 -13.91 -23.48
N ALA A 173 -4.40 -12.98 -22.63
CA ALA A 173 -5.64 -12.24 -22.85
C ALA A 173 -5.58 -11.43 -24.16
N ARG A 174 -4.46 -10.75 -24.43
CA ARG A 174 -4.22 -10.02 -25.68
C ARG A 174 -4.25 -10.94 -26.90
N SER A 175 -3.65 -12.13 -26.81
CA SER A 175 -3.70 -13.10 -27.91
C SER A 175 -5.14 -13.50 -28.26
N ARG A 176 -5.99 -13.67 -27.23
CA ARG A 176 -7.40 -14.03 -27.39
C ARG A 176 -8.25 -12.92 -28.03
N THR A 177 -7.82 -11.65 -28.02
CA THR A 177 -8.59 -10.55 -28.66
C THR A 177 -8.43 -10.49 -30.18
N TRP A 178 -7.34 -11.04 -30.74
CA TRP A 178 -7.07 -10.90 -32.18
C TRP A 178 -8.10 -11.58 -33.07
N ARG A 179 -8.57 -12.77 -32.68
CA ARG A 179 -9.59 -13.48 -33.48
C ARG A 179 -10.92 -12.71 -33.53
N PRO A 180 -11.53 -12.30 -32.40
CA PRO A 180 -12.71 -11.44 -32.40
C PRO A 180 -12.49 -10.13 -33.17
N PHE A 181 -11.33 -9.49 -33.03
CA PHE A 181 -10.99 -8.27 -33.76
C PHE A 181 -11.03 -8.48 -35.27
N PHE A 182 -10.32 -9.49 -35.79
CA PHE A 182 -10.32 -9.75 -37.23
C PHE A 182 -11.70 -10.18 -37.75
N GLN A 183 -12.48 -10.91 -36.95
CA GLN A 183 -13.87 -11.22 -37.30
C GLN A 183 -14.70 -9.94 -37.47
N ALA A 184 -14.61 -9.00 -36.53
CA ALA A 184 -15.29 -7.70 -36.61
C ALA A 184 -14.82 -6.89 -37.82
N VAL A 185 -13.49 -6.80 -38.05
CA VAL A 185 -12.92 -6.11 -39.21
C VAL A 185 -13.40 -6.73 -40.53
N THR A 186 -13.44 -8.05 -40.64
CA THR A 186 -13.89 -8.71 -41.89
C THR A 186 -15.39 -8.61 -42.14
N ALA A 187 -16.21 -8.40 -41.10
CA ALA A 187 -17.65 -8.25 -41.22
C ALA A 187 -18.07 -6.85 -41.69
N ASP A 188 -17.23 -5.84 -41.48
CA ASP A 188 -17.46 -4.45 -41.87
C ASP A 188 -16.60 -4.08 -43.10
N LYS A 189 -17.25 -3.67 -44.18
CA LYS A 189 -16.57 -3.32 -45.44
C LYS A 189 -15.66 -2.11 -45.32
N GLU A 190 -16.04 -1.12 -44.53
CA GLU A 190 -15.27 0.11 -44.34
C GLU A 190 -14.04 -0.18 -43.48
N ALA A 191 -14.23 -0.85 -42.34
CA ALA A 191 -13.13 -1.26 -41.46
C ALA A 191 -12.12 -2.19 -42.17
N LEU A 192 -12.61 -3.10 -43.03
CA LEU A 192 -11.75 -3.97 -43.83
C LEU A 192 -10.91 -3.18 -44.85
N ALA A 193 -11.52 -2.19 -45.51
CA ALA A 193 -10.83 -1.32 -46.46
C ALA A 193 -9.74 -0.49 -45.76
N ASP A 194 -10.06 0.09 -44.59
CA ASP A 194 -9.11 0.84 -43.76
C ASP A 194 -7.95 -0.05 -43.30
N TYR A 195 -8.24 -1.26 -42.82
CA TYR A 195 -7.22 -2.21 -42.42
C TYR A 195 -6.26 -2.53 -43.59
N TYR A 196 -6.79 -2.81 -44.79
CA TYR A 196 -5.95 -3.05 -45.95
C TYR A 196 -5.16 -1.82 -46.38
N ALA A 197 -5.73 -0.61 -46.30
CA ALA A 197 -5.03 0.63 -46.59
C ALA A 197 -3.83 0.82 -45.65
N VAL A 198 -4.03 0.66 -44.34
CA VAL A 198 -2.95 0.77 -43.34
C VAL A 198 -1.87 -0.29 -43.58
N VAL A 199 -2.25 -1.54 -43.88
CA VAL A 199 -1.29 -2.62 -44.20
C VAL A 199 -0.54 -2.32 -45.50
N ALA A 200 -1.18 -1.74 -46.51
CA ALA A 200 -0.53 -1.38 -47.77
C ALA A 200 0.46 -0.23 -47.58
N THR A 201 0.14 0.76 -46.75
CA THR A 201 1.00 1.92 -46.49
C THR A 201 2.19 1.58 -45.59
N TYR A 202 1.98 0.83 -44.49
CA TYR A 202 2.99 0.64 -43.44
C TYR A 202 3.53 -0.79 -43.34
N GLY A 203 2.92 -1.75 -44.03
CA GLY A 203 3.27 -3.16 -43.97
C GLY A 203 2.70 -3.88 -42.74
N ARG A 204 2.46 -5.19 -42.89
CA ARG A 204 1.80 -6.04 -41.87
C ARG A 204 2.42 -5.96 -40.47
N SER A 205 3.75 -5.96 -40.40
CA SER A 205 4.47 -5.94 -39.12
C SER A 205 4.25 -4.64 -38.35
N GLN A 206 4.34 -3.49 -39.03
CA GLN A 206 4.12 -2.19 -38.38
C GLN A 206 2.66 -1.99 -38.01
N THR A 207 1.72 -2.44 -38.85
CA THR A 207 0.30 -2.42 -38.51
C THR A 207 0.00 -3.24 -37.26
N ALA A 208 0.53 -4.47 -37.16
CA ALA A 208 0.34 -5.32 -35.98
C ALA A 208 0.92 -4.68 -34.71
N LYS A 209 2.12 -4.07 -34.82
CA LYS A 209 2.74 -3.33 -33.71
C LYS A 209 1.87 -2.16 -33.25
N ALA A 210 1.39 -1.34 -34.19
CA ALA A 210 0.53 -0.19 -33.90
C ALA A 210 -0.79 -0.61 -33.23
N LEU A 211 -1.44 -1.68 -33.69
CA LEU A 211 -2.63 -2.23 -33.05
C LEU A 211 -2.35 -2.75 -31.63
N GLY A 212 -1.19 -3.37 -31.40
CA GLY A 212 -0.76 -3.80 -30.06
C GLY A 212 -0.48 -2.62 -29.11
N GLU A 213 0.10 -1.53 -29.62
CA GLU A 213 0.29 -0.28 -28.87
C GLU A 213 -1.05 0.39 -28.55
N ALA A 214 -1.98 0.43 -29.51
CA ALA A 214 -3.34 0.94 -29.30
C ALA A 214 -4.06 0.17 -28.19
N LEU A 215 -3.97 -1.17 -28.17
CA LEU A 215 -4.54 -2.01 -27.11
C LEU A 215 -3.90 -1.72 -25.73
N THR A 216 -2.60 -1.43 -25.70
CA THR A 216 -1.90 -1.04 -24.48
C THR A 216 -2.44 0.29 -23.95
N ARG A 217 -2.70 1.24 -24.85
CA ARG A 217 -3.25 2.58 -24.58
C ARG A 217 -4.78 2.66 -24.69
N ARG A 218 -5.49 1.54 -24.56
CA ARG A 218 -6.95 1.46 -24.78
C ARG A 218 -7.78 2.49 -24.01
N VAL A 219 -7.31 2.96 -22.85
CA VAL A 219 -7.98 3.99 -22.03
C VAL A 219 -7.92 5.39 -22.65
N GLU A 220 -7.04 5.64 -23.61
CA GLU A 220 -6.97 6.90 -24.37
C GLU A 220 -8.00 6.96 -25.51
N PHE A 221 -8.59 5.82 -25.86
CA PHE A 221 -9.55 5.66 -26.96
C PHE A 221 -10.99 5.38 -26.50
N SER A 222 -11.22 5.33 -25.18
CA SER A 222 -12.51 5.10 -24.52
C SER A 222 -13.09 6.41 -23.98
#